data_AF-A0A9X6ZQA1-F1
#
_entry.id   AF-A0A9X6ZQA1-F1
#
_cell.length_a   1.000
_cell.length_b   1.000
_cell.length_c   1.000
_cell.angle_alpha   90.00
_cell.angle_beta   90.00
_cell.angle_gamma   90.00
#
_symmetry.space_group_name_H-M   'P 1'
#
loop_
_entity.id
_entity.type
_entity.pdbx_description
1 polymer ?
#
loop_
_entity_poly.entity_id
_entity_poly.type
_entity_poly.pdbx_seq_one_letter_code
_entity_poly.pdbx_strand_id
1 'polypeptide(L)'
;MNTREEKIYNSDFFKDKQDLAKQLIDFENNGCGFLPNSPNYAFIPPSGIQFGDKQVTLGRIDKYYYFGIETSENVWKYHAFEDEGTCNLFFHDIPDIDEKTLAFWLLQIKRLSEKF
;
A
#
# COMPACT_ATOMS: atom_id res chain seq x y z
N MET A 1 28.18 -0.19 9.27
CA MET A 1 27.28 0.91 8.83
C MET A 1 26.25 0.27 7.94
N ASN A 2 24.98 0.25 8.34
CA ASN A 2 23.93 -0.30 7.47
C ASN A 2 23.65 0.71 6.34
N THR A 3 23.46 0.21 5.12
CA THR A 3 23.01 1.02 3.99
C THR A 3 21.61 1.58 4.27
N ARG A 4 21.21 2.59 3.50
CA ARG A 4 19.88 3.20 3.66
C ARG A 4 18.76 2.18 3.44
N GLU A 5 18.89 1.36 2.40
CA GLU A 5 17.93 0.30 2.07
C GLU A 5 17.81 -0.71 3.22
N GLU A 6 18.94 -1.13 3.81
CA GLU A 6 18.93 -2.03 4.97
C GLU A 6 18.16 -1.44 6.15
N LYS A 7 18.17 -0.12 6.35
CA LYS A 7 17.37 0.51 7.42
C LYS A 7 15.87 0.43 7.15
N ILE A 8 15.46 0.56 5.88
CA ILE A 8 14.06 0.48 5.48
C ILE A 8 13.56 -0.95 5.62
N TYR A 9 14.27 -1.92 5.06
CA TYR A 9 13.92 -3.34 5.13
C TYR A 9 13.84 -3.88 6.56
N ASN A 10 14.69 -3.37 7.47
CA ASN A 10 14.72 -3.79 8.87
C ASN A 10 13.83 -2.93 9.80
N SER A 11 13.04 -1.99 9.28
CA SER A 11 12.08 -1.26 10.11
C SER A 11 10.93 -2.16 10.57
N ASP A 12 10.37 -1.87 11.74
CA ASP A 12 9.26 -2.66 12.30
C ASP A 12 8.05 -2.76 11.36
N PHE A 13 7.81 -1.72 10.56
CA PHE A 13 6.70 -1.70 9.60
C PHE A 13 6.92 -2.65 8.42
N PHE A 14 8.14 -2.68 7.87
CA PHE A 14 8.48 -3.43 6.66
C PHE A 14 9.03 -4.83 6.92
N LYS A 15 9.35 -5.20 8.17
CA LYS A 15 9.95 -6.50 8.49
C LYS A 15 9.18 -7.67 7.86
N ASP A 16 7.84 -7.62 7.90
CA ASP A 16 6.92 -8.63 7.35
C ASP A 16 6.30 -8.20 6.00
N LYS A 17 6.87 -7.18 5.34
CA LYS A 17 6.40 -6.59 4.07
C LYS A 17 7.57 -6.28 3.14
N GLN A 18 8.49 -7.24 3.01
CA GLN A 18 9.74 -7.07 2.26
C GLN A 18 9.48 -6.77 0.77
N ASP A 19 8.43 -7.37 0.18
CA ASP A 19 8.03 -7.11 -1.20
C ASP A 19 7.48 -5.68 -1.40
N LEU A 20 6.77 -5.14 -0.39
CA LEU A 20 6.33 -3.75 -0.39
C LEU A 20 7.53 -2.79 -0.29
N ALA A 21 8.44 -3.05 0.64
CA ALA A 21 9.65 -2.23 0.82
C ALA A 21 10.47 -2.15 -0.48
N LYS A 22 10.62 -3.30 -1.17
CA LYS A 22 11.30 -3.36 -2.45
C LYS A 22 10.63 -2.49 -3.51
N GLN A 23 9.31 -2.60 -3.68
CA GLN A 23 8.57 -1.78 -4.65
C GLN A 23 8.73 -0.27 -4.39
N LEU A 24 8.72 0.15 -3.12
CA LEU A 24 8.88 1.57 -2.78
C LEU A 24 10.31 2.08 -3.01
N ILE A 25 11.32 1.24 -2.78
CA ILE A 25 12.72 1.55 -3.12
C ILE A 25 12.88 1.63 -4.65
N ASP A 26 12.23 0.74 -5.39
CA ASP A 26 12.24 0.77 -6.85
C ASP A 26 11.60 2.07 -7.39
N PHE A 27 10.50 2.55 -6.79
CA PHE A 27 9.94 3.86 -7.11
C PHE A 27 10.95 4.99 -6.90
N GLU A 28 11.65 5.00 -5.77
CA GLU A 28 12.68 6.01 -5.53
C GLU A 28 13.82 5.94 -6.55
N ASN A 29 14.32 4.74 -6.84
CA ASN A 29 15.39 4.52 -7.80
C ASN A 29 15.00 4.94 -9.23
N ASN A 30 13.71 4.87 -9.56
CA ASN A 30 13.17 5.32 -10.84
C ASN A 30 12.84 6.83 -10.88
N GLY A 31 13.15 7.57 -9.81
CA GLY A 31 12.90 9.01 -9.74
C GLY A 31 11.47 9.38 -9.34
N CYS A 32 10.65 8.41 -8.92
CA CYS A 32 9.28 8.63 -8.46
C CYS A 32 9.24 9.12 -7.01
N GLY A 33 10.19 9.96 -6.58
CA GLY A 33 10.25 10.60 -5.26
C GLY A 33 11.02 9.82 -4.19
N PHE A 34 11.35 10.48 -3.08
CA PHE A 34 12.16 9.90 -2.01
C PHE A 34 11.29 9.23 -0.93
N LEU A 35 11.66 8.02 -0.50
CA LEU A 35 11.07 7.37 0.68
C LEU A 35 11.87 7.77 1.94
N PRO A 36 11.28 8.38 2.98
CA PRO A 36 12.02 8.67 4.21
C PRO A 36 12.52 7.39 4.91
N ASN A 37 13.64 7.47 5.62
CA ASN A 37 14.17 6.34 6.41
C ASN A 37 13.26 5.95 7.60
N SER A 38 12.37 6.87 7.99
CA SER A 38 11.35 6.68 9.03
C SER A 38 10.06 7.27 8.48
N PRO A 39 9.41 6.57 7.53
CA PRO A 39 8.27 7.12 6.83
C PRO A 39 7.06 7.17 7.74
N ASN A 40 6.22 8.20 7.56
CA ASN A 40 4.91 8.21 8.21
C ASN A 40 3.99 7.23 7.48
N TYR A 41 3.16 6.50 8.21
CA TYR A 41 2.23 5.57 7.60
C TYR A 41 0.88 5.56 8.30
N ALA A 42 -0.18 5.33 7.52
CA ALA A 42 -1.51 5.06 8.00
C ALA A 42 -2.11 3.95 7.14
N PHE A 43 -2.89 3.07 7.75
CA PHE A 43 -3.52 1.97 7.02
C PHE A 43 -4.88 1.61 7.61
N ILE A 44 -5.66 0.92 6.81
CA ILE A 44 -6.91 0.29 7.20
C ILE A 44 -6.58 -1.15 7.56
N PRO A 45 -6.84 -1.58 8.80
CA PRO A 45 -6.46 -2.91 9.26
C PRO A 45 -7.24 -4.00 8.49
N PRO A 46 -6.64 -5.19 8.31
CA PRO A 46 -7.29 -6.34 7.66
C PRO A 46 -8.67 -6.71 8.22
N SER A 47 -8.87 -6.54 9.52
CA SER A 47 -10.16 -6.79 10.17
C SER A 47 -11.26 -5.81 9.75
N GLY A 48 -10.91 -4.69 9.11
CA GLY A 48 -11.84 -3.64 8.73
C GLY A 48 -12.41 -3.79 7.32
N ILE A 49 -11.81 -4.61 6.45
CA ILE A 49 -12.14 -4.68 5.02
C ILE A 49 -11.85 -6.05 4.41
N GLN A 50 -12.69 -6.46 3.46
CA GLN A 50 -12.54 -7.69 2.69
C GLN A 50 -12.76 -7.41 1.20
N PHE A 51 -12.13 -8.22 0.35
CA PHE A 51 -12.38 -8.23 -1.09
C PHE A 51 -12.76 -9.66 -1.49
N GLY A 52 -14.05 -9.90 -1.72
CA GLY A 52 -14.58 -11.25 -1.80
C GLY A 52 -14.43 -11.99 -0.46
N ASP A 53 -13.74 -13.13 -0.49
CA ASP A 53 -13.42 -13.96 0.67
C ASP A 53 -12.03 -13.65 1.28
N LYS A 54 -11.29 -12.72 0.69
CA LYS A 54 -9.90 -12.41 1.09
C LYS A 54 -9.84 -11.23 2.05
N GLN A 55 -8.99 -11.35 3.06
CA GLN A 55 -8.59 -10.20 3.85
C GLN A 55 -7.70 -9.28 3.02
N VAL A 56 -7.92 -7.99 3.17
CA VAL A 56 -7.18 -6.98 2.43
C VAL A 56 -6.77 -5.85 3.35
N THR A 57 -5.72 -5.12 2.99
CA THR A 57 -5.33 -3.90 3.67
C THR A 57 -5.06 -2.82 2.62
N LEU A 58 -5.39 -1.59 2.95
CA LEU A 58 -5.06 -0.43 2.14
C LEU A 58 -4.34 0.55 3.04
N GLY A 59 -3.22 1.09 2.58
CA GLY A 59 -2.50 2.08 3.36
C GLY A 59 -1.76 3.08 2.52
N ARG A 60 -1.20 4.05 3.23
CA ARG A 60 -0.42 5.16 2.71
C ARG A 60 0.87 5.27 3.52
N ILE A 61 1.98 5.48 2.82
CA ILE A 61 3.33 5.62 3.37
C ILE A 61 3.90 6.90 2.76
N ASP A 62 3.90 7.98 3.54
CA ASP A 62 4.12 9.36 3.09
C ASP A 62 3.31 9.71 1.84
N LYS A 63 3.92 9.69 0.65
CA LYS A 63 3.21 9.98 -0.61
C LYS A 63 2.68 8.73 -1.33
N TYR A 64 3.23 7.56 -1.02
CA TYR A 64 2.93 6.32 -1.69
C TYR A 64 1.69 5.68 -1.10
N TYR A 65 0.97 4.92 -1.92
CA TYR A 65 -0.15 4.09 -1.47
C TYR A 65 0.20 2.62 -1.64
N TYR A 66 -0.50 1.74 -0.96
CA TYR A 66 -0.36 0.31 -1.17
C TYR A 66 -1.65 -0.43 -0.89
N PHE A 67 -1.85 -1.53 -1.63
CA PHE A 67 -2.91 -2.49 -1.42
C PHE A 67 -2.29 -3.86 -1.12
N GLY A 68 -2.70 -4.47 -0.03
CA GLY A 68 -2.29 -5.82 0.37
C GLY A 68 -3.46 -6.78 0.31
N ILE A 69 -3.23 -7.99 -0.17
CA ILE A 69 -4.20 -9.08 -0.19
C ILE A 69 -3.61 -10.34 0.43
N GLU A 70 -4.38 -10.99 1.30
CA GLU A 70 -4.00 -12.28 1.86
C GLU A 70 -4.22 -13.37 0.81
N THR A 71 -3.14 -14.07 0.43
CA THR A 71 -3.17 -15.15 -0.56
C THR A 71 -3.29 -16.54 0.07
N SER A 72 -2.77 -16.70 1.28
CA SER A 72 -2.91 -17.88 2.15
C SER A 72 -2.69 -17.43 3.59
N GLU A 73 -2.95 -18.30 4.57
CA GLU A 73 -2.82 -17.97 6.00
C GLU A 73 -1.51 -17.25 6.33
N ASN A 74 -1.62 -15.99 6.76
CA ASN A 74 -0.50 -15.10 7.10
C ASN A 74 0.47 -14.79 5.93
N VAL A 75 0.10 -15.08 4.69
CA VAL A 75 0.88 -14.76 3.49
C VAL A 75 0.19 -13.67 2.70
N TRP A 76 0.84 -12.52 2.67
CA TRP A 76 0.34 -11.31 2.02
C TRP A 76 1.11 -11.03 0.73
N LYS A 77 0.40 -10.55 -0.28
CA LYS A 77 1.01 -9.90 -1.44
C LYS A 77 0.64 -8.43 -1.43
N TYR A 78 1.62 -7.57 -1.67
CA TYR A 78 1.40 -6.14 -1.72
C TYR A 78 1.65 -5.60 -3.13
N HIS A 79 0.88 -4.57 -3.46
CA HIS A 79 1.10 -3.75 -4.63
C HIS A 79 1.22 -2.30 -4.18
N ALA A 80 2.34 -1.66 -4.49
CA ALA A 80 2.58 -0.25 -4.21
C ALA A 80 2.11 0.63 -5.37
N PHE A 81 1.71 1.84 -5.05
CA PHE A 81 1.28 2.87 -5.98
C PHE A 81 2.05 4.15 -5.70
N GLU A 82 2.42 4.86 -6.77
CA GLU A 82 3.24 6.06 -6.68
C GLU A 82 2.53 7.21 -5.96
N ASP A 83 1.20 7.26 -6.06
CA ASP A 83 0.35 8.32 -5.53
C ASP A 83 -1.14 7.89 -5.44
N GLU A 84 -2.00 8.85 -5.05
CA GLU A 84 -3.45 8.65 -4.97
C GLU A 84 -4.08 8.32 -6.33
N GLY A 85 -3.60 8.96 -7.40
CA GLY A 85 -4.15 8.82 -8.75
C GLY A 85 -3.94 7.43 -9.31
N THR A 86 -2.71 6.92 -9.23
CA THR A 86 -2.34 5.56 -9.64
C THR A 86 -3.08 4.50 -8.82
N CYS A 87 -3.28 4.73 -7.52
CA CYS A 87 -4.09 3.86 -6.67
C CYS A 87 -5.58 3.85 -7.07
N ASN A 88 -6.17 5.02 -7.34
CA ASN A 88 -7.55 5.12 -7.82
C ASN A 88 -7.74 4.40 -9.16
N LEU A 89 -6.81 4.59 -10.10
CA LEU A 89 -6.84 3.94 -11.42
C LEU A 89 -6.86 2.41 -11.30
N PHE A 90 -6.06 1.85 -10.40
CA PHE A 90 -6.05 0.41 -10.15
C PHE A 90 -7.44 -0.16 -9.82
N PHE A 91 -8.20 0.50 -8.94
CA PHE A 91 -9.55 0.04 -8.59
C PHE A 91 -10.57 0.28 -9.72
N HIS A 92 -10.39 1.33 -10.51
CA HIS A 92 -11.19 1.58 -11.70
C HIS A 92 -11.00 0.51 -12.78
N ASP A 93 -9.79 -0.03 -12.91
CA ASP A 93 -9.43 -1.00 -13.94
C ASP A 93 -9.79 -2.46 -13.57
N ILE A 94 -10.34 -2.70 -12.37
CA ILE A 94 -10.81 -4.02 -11.96
C ILE A 94 -12.01 -4.41 -12.84
N PRO A 95 -11.92 -5.51 -13.61
CA PRO A 95 -13.03 -5.96 -14.44
C PRO A 95 -14.25 -6.30 -13.58
N ASP A 96 -15.42 -5.91 -14.07
CA ASP A 96 -16.73 -6.23 -13.46
C ASP A 96 -16.91 -5.74 -12.00
N ILE A 97 -16.10 -4.79 -11.54
CA ILE A 97 -16.31 -4.15 -10.24
C ILE A 97 -17.63 -3.36 -10.24
N ASP A 98 -18.49 -3.62 -9.25
CA ASP A 98 -19.74 -2.87 -9.13
C ASP A 98 -19.48 -1.46 -8.58
N GLU A 99 -20.37 -0.52 -8.93
CA GLU A 99 -20.22 0.89 -8.56
C GLU A 99 -20.11 1.12 -7.05
N LYS A 100 -20.77 0.30 -6.22
CA LYS A 100 -20.71 0.47 -4.75
C LYS A 100 -19.36 0.02 -4.22
N THR A 101 -18.84 -1.10 -4.70
CA THR A 101 -17.50 -1.59 -4.34
C THR A 101 -16.42 -0.60 -4.79
N LEU A 102 -16.52 -0.08 -6.01
CA LEU A 102 -15.60 0.96 -6.49
C LEU A 102 -15.67 2.22 -5.61
N ALA A 103 -16.87 2.76 -5.37
CA ALA A 103 -17.06 3.96 -4.55
C ALA A 103 -16.54 3.76 -3.12
N PHE A 104 -16.67 2.56 -2.56
CA PHE A 104 -16.11 2.20 -1.27
C PHE A 104 -14.59 2.34 -1.24
N TRP A 105 -13.88 1.81 -2.24
CA TRP A 105 -12.42 1.88 -2.35
C TRP A 105 -11.93 3.31 -2.52
N LEU A 106 -12.54 4.08 -3.43
CA LEU A 106 -12.20 5.48 -3.65
C LEU A 106 -12.39 6.31 -2.36
N LEU A 107 -13.44 6.04 -1.59
CA LEU A 107 -13.65 6.67 -0.29
C LEU A 107 -12.55 6.31 0.72
N GLN A 108 -12.10 5.05 0.75
CA GLN A 108 -11.03 4.64 1.64
C GLN A 108 -9.69 5.29 1.28
N ILE A 109 -9.37 5.40 -0.01
CA ILE A 109 -8.19 6.10 -0.51
C ILE A 109 -8.22 7.56 -0.07
N LYS A 110 -9.35 8.24 -0.26
CA LYS A 110 -9.54 9.63 0.18
C LYS A 110 -9.39 9.80 1.70
N ARG A 111 -9.93 8.88 2.49
CA ARG A 111 -9.75 8.91 3.95
C ARG A 111 -8.29 8.78 4.38
N LEU A 112 -7.47 8.04 3.63
CA LEU A 112 -6.03 7.95 3.87
C LEU A 112 -5.30 9.22 3.44
N SER A 113 -5.78 9.92 2.41
CA SER A 113 -5.18 11.19 2.00
C SER A 113 -5.34 12.28 3.06
N GLU A 114 -6.45 12.28 3.79
CA GLU A 114 -6.75 13.22 4.89
C GLU A 114 -5.95 12.97 6.19
N LYS A 115 -5.20 11.87 6.29
CA LYS A 115 -4.42 11.52 7.49
C LYS A 115 -3.00 12.08 7.54
N PHE A 116 -2.57 12.78 6.50
CA PHE A 116 -1.25 13.42 6.39
C PHE A 116 -1.42 14.82 5.83
#